data_AF-A0AAV8ZPV2-F1
#
_entry.id   AF-A0AAV8ZPV2-F1
#
_cell.length_a   1.000
_cell.length_b   1.000
_cell.length_c   1.000
_cell.angle_alpha   90.00
_cell.angle_beta   90.00
_cell.angle_gamma   90.00
#
_symmetry.space_group_name_H-M   'P 1'
#
loop_
_entity.id
_entity.type
_entity.pdbx_description
1 polymer ?
#
loop_
_entity_poly.entity_id
_entity_poly.type
_entity_poly.pdbx_seq_one_letter_code
_entity_poly.pdbx_strand_id
1 'polypeptide(L)'
;MIMMKVDDLKGTISANKVNPSQSCLLSINAELHNQIECFWKIEEAYPEIKYSKEETECEEHFSENTYRDSLGRFVVKLPLRENHNNLGESLENARKRFLSIEQ
;
A
#
# COMPACT_ATOMS: atom_id res chain seq x y z
N MET A 1 5.72 4.46 -0.25
CA MET A 1 5.89 3.71 1.02
C MET A 1 7.07 4.33 1.74
N ILE A 2 6.87 4.92 2.92
CA ILE A 2 7.95 5.59 3.67
C ILE A 2 8.84 4.49 4.24
N MET A 3 9.97 4.25 3.59
CA MET A 3 10.98 3.33 4.05
C MET A 3 11.70 4.00 5.22
N MET A 4 11.30 3.65 6.44
CA MET A 4 12.13 3.94 7.61
C MET A 4 13.43 3.15 7.43
N LYS A 5 14.50 3.85 7.07
CA LYS A 5 15.86 3.30 7.11
C LYS A 5 16.09 2.73 8.50
N VAL A 6 16.37 1.43 8.57
CA VAL A 6 16.71 0.73 9.82
C VAL A 6 18.06 1.23 10.38
N ASP A 7 18.82 2.00 9.60
CA ASP A 7 20.13 2.54 9.98
C ASP A 7 20.09 3.62 11.09
N ASP A 8 18.92 4.19 11.40
CA ASP A 8 18.80 5.31 12.36
C ASP A 8 18.62 4.89 13.84
N LEU A 9 18.72 3.60 14.18
CA LEU A 9 18.52 3.12 15.56
C LEU A 9 19.82 2.96 16.38
N LYS A 10 20.89 3.70 16.09
CA LYS A 10 22.05 3.81 17.00
C LYS A 10 21.84 4.92 18.04
N GLY A 11 20.77 4.79 18.82
CA GLY A 11 20.54 5.63 19.99
C GLY A 11 21.49 5.23 21.14
N THR A 12 22.47 6.07 21.45
CA THR A 12 23.20 5.97 22.73
C THR A 12 22.40 6.74 23.79
N ILE A 13 21.79 6.03 24.74
CA ILE A 13 21.04 6.65 25.84
C ILE A 13 22.02 6.94 26.98
N SER A 14 22.23 8.23 27.27
CA SER A 14 22.92 8.66 28.50
C SER A 14 22.08 8.23 29.71
N ALA A 15 22.71 7.57 30.68
CA ALA A 15 22.04 6.95 31.82
C ALA A 15 21.24 7.97 32.64
N ASN A 16 19.94 8.05 32.40
CA ASN A 16 19.00 8.78 33.26
C ASN A 16 18.55 7.86 34.40
N LYS A 17 18.50 8.38 35.63
CA LYS A 17 18.00 7.69 36.83
C LYS A 17 16.58 7.18 36.58
N VAL A 18 16.42 5.87 36.40
CA VAL A 18 15.15 5.19 36.15
C VAL A 18 14.35 5.09 37.45
N ASN A 19 13.09 5.55 37.44
CA ASN A 19 12.11 5.25 38.49
C ASN A 19 11.71 3.76 38.41
N PRO A 20 11.56 3.04 39.54
CA PRO A 20 11.54 1.55 39.56
C PRO A 20 10.33 0.86 38.91
N SER A 21 9.40 1.58 38.27
CA SER A 21 8.17 1.03 37.68
C SER A 21 8.16 0.98 36.15
N GLN A 22 9.28 1.23 35.47
CA GLN A 22 9.39 1.07 34.01
C GLN A 22 10.46 0.04 33.67
N SER A 23 10.04 -1.22 33.51
CA SER A 23 10.84 -2.26 32.87
C SER A 23 10.52 -2.24 31.37
N CYS A 24 11.42 -1.72 30.55
CA CYS A 24 11.36 -1.92 29.11
C CYS A 24 12.12 -3.19 28.76
N LEU A 25 11.44 -4.13 28.08
CA LEU A 25 12.05 -5.34 27.52
C LEU A 25 12.76 -4.98 26.21
N LEU A 26 13.83 -4.19 26.29
CA LEU A 26 14.66 -3.92 25.13
C LEU A 26 15.55 -5.15 24.86
N SER A 27 15.04 -6.07 24.07
CA SER A 27 15.78 -7.29 23.71
C SER A 27 16.72 -6.97 22.54
N ILE A 28 17.99 -6.71 22.85
CA ILE A 28 19.06 -6.54 21.85
C ILE A 28 19.56 -7.93 21.46
N ASN A 29 18.69 -8.72 20.84
CA ASN A 29 19.07 -10.03 20.37
C ASN A 29 19.67 -9.89 18.96
N ALA A 30 21.01 -9.94 18.89
CA ALA A 30 21.76 -9.82 17.64
C ALA A 30 21.37 -10.91 16.62
N GLU A 31 20.99 -12.10 17.08
CA GLU A 31 20.53 -13.20 16.22
C GLU A 31 19.18 -12.85 15.57
N LEU A 32 18.22 -12.33 16.34
CA LEU A 32 16.95 -11.88 15.78
C LEU A 32 17.14 -10.73 14.79
N HIS A 33 18.03 -9.79 15.10
CA HIS A 33 18.33 -8.69 14.18
C HIS A 33 18.90 -9.20 12.86
N ASN A 34 19.84 -10.14 12.92
CA ASN A 34 20.42 -10.76 11.73
C ASN A 34 19.38 -11.52 10.90
N GLN A 35 18.48 -12.26 11.56
CA GLN A 35 17.40 -12.99 10.89
C GLN A 35 16.42 -12.04 10.18
N ILE A 36 16.05 -10.94 10.82
CA ILE A 36 15.19 -9.91 10.21
C ILE A 36 15.90 -9.23 9.05
N GLU A 37 17.19 -8.91 9.18
CA GLU A 37 17.99 -8.32 8.10
C GLU A 37 18.09 -9.26 6.89
N CYS A 38 18.32 -10.56 7.13
CA CYS A 38 18.34 -11.56 6.07
C CYS A 38 16.97 -11.72 5.41
N PHE A 39 15.89 -11.69 6.18
CA PHE A 39 14.53 -11.74 5.67
C PHE A 39 14.26 -10.60 4.68
N TRP A 40 14.57 -9.35 5.06
CA TRP A 40 14.37 -8.21 4.18
C TRP A 40 15.26 -8.24 2.93
N LYS A 41 16.52 -8.68 3.04
CA LYS A 41 17.40 -8.85 1.87
C LYS A 41 16.88 -9.87 0.86
N ILE A 42 16.18 -10.91 1.31
CA ILE A 42 15.59 -11.92 0.43
C ILE A 42 14.34 -11.37 -0.28
N GLU A 43 13.50 -10.60 0.42
CA GLU A 43 12.33 -9.96 -0.20
C GLU A 43 12.71 -8.78 -1.13
N GLU A 44 13.74 -8.00 -0.77
CA GLU A 44 14.27 -6.90 -1.57
C GLU A 44 15.16 -7.37 -2.72
N ALA A 45 15.53 -8.66 -2.76
CA ALA A 45 16.16 -9.25 -3.93
C ALA A 45 15.10 -9.37 -5.03
N TYR A 46 14.77 -8.25 -5.67
CA TYR A 46 13.97 -8.23 -6.88
C TYR A 46 14.72 -9.05 -7.94
N PRO A 47 14.25 -10.23 -8.37
CA PRO A 47 14.59 -10.64 -9.73
C PRO A 47 14.15 -9.51 -10.67
N GLU A 48 14.82 -9.31 -11.81
CA GLU A 48 14.23 -8.53 -12.90
C GLU A 48 12.90 -9.21 -13.27
N ILE A 49 11.81 -8.78 -12.63
CA ILE A 49 10.47 -9.26 -12.94
C ILE A 49 10.17 -8.67 -14.30
N LYS A 50 10.29 -9.50 -15.33
CA LYS A 50 9.79 -9.17 -16.66
C LYS A 50 8.28 -9.20 -16.58
N TYR A 51 7.68 -8.05 -16.33
CA TYR A 51 6.24 -7.87 -16.43
C TYR A 51 5.77 -8.30 -17.81
N SER A 52 4.67 -9.04 -17.85
CA SER A 52 3.88 -9.19 -19.07
C SER A 52 3.40 -7.82 -19.54
N LYS A 53 3.00 -7.72 -20.80
CA LYS A 53 2.44 -6.49 -21.36
C LYS A 53 1.25 -5.98 -20.54
N GLU A 54 0.38 -6.90 -20.12
CA GLU A 54 -0.82 -6.61 -19.32
C GLU A 54 -0.46 -6.08 -17.93
N GLU A 55 0.57 -6.63 -17.29
CA GLU A 55 1.05 -6.15 -15.99
C GLU A 55 1.67 -4.75 -16.10
N THR A 56 2.46 -4.50 -17.15
CA THR A 56 3.03 -3.17 -17.42
C THR A 56 1.94 -2.12 -17.64
N GLU A 57 0.95 -2.42 -18.47
CA GLU A 57 -0.20 -1.53 -18.72
C GLU A 57 -0.99 -1.25 -17.43
N CYS A 58 -1.13 -2.26 -16.56
CA CYS A 58 -1.81 -2.11 -15.27
C CYS A 58 -1.04 -1.20 -14.32
N GLU A 59 0.29 -1.36 -14.24
CA GLU A 59 1.16 -0.53 -13.41
C GLU A 59 1.20 0.92 -13.90
N GLU A 60 1.33 1.12 -15.22
CA GLU A 60 1.25 2.45 -15.84
C GLU A 60 -0.10 3.12 -15.53
N HIS A 61 -1.22 2.41 -15.76
CA HIS A 61 -2.55 2.93 -15.45
C HIS A 61 -2.71 3.27 -13.96
N PHE A 62 -2.23 2.41 -13.06
CA PHE A 62 -2.29 2.66 -11.63
C PHE A 62 -1.48 3.91 -11.25
N SER A 63 -0.24 4.02 -11.72
CA SER A 63 0.66 5.13 -11.45
C SER A 63 0.10 6.47 -11.95
N GLU A 64 -0.45 6.48 -13.17
CA GLU A 64 -1.01 7.69 -13.78
C GLU A 64 -2.33 8.14 -13.14
N ASN A 65 -3.12 7.19 -12.64
CA ASN A 65 -4.50 7.47 -12.25
C ASN A 65 -4.78 7.24 -10.76
N THR A 66 -3.75 7.04 -9.94
CA THR A 66 -3.85 6.93 -8.49
C THR A 66 -3.17 8.11 -7.81
N TYR A 67 -3.94 8.90 -7.07
CA TYR A 67 -3.42 10.06 -6.35
C TYR A 67 -4.16 10.25 -5.02
N ARG A 68 -3.65 11.16 -4.18
CA ARG A 68 -4.37 11.62 -2.99
C ARG A 68 -5.01 12.98 -3.25
N ASP A 69 -6.28 13.11 -2.90
CA ASP A 69 -6.95 14.41 -2.96
C ASP A 69 -6.49 15.34 -1.82
N SER A 70 -6.99 16.57 -1.81
CA SER A 70 -6.67 17.58 -0.79
C SER A 70 -7.09 17.20 0.64
N LEU A 71 -7.98 16.21 0.78
CA LEU A 71 -8.42 15.66 2.06
C LEU A 71 -7.63 14.39 2.44
N GLY A 72 -6.64 14.00 1.64
CA GLY A 72 -5.78 12.84 1.86
C GLY A 72 -6.41 11.50 1.50
N ARG A 73 -7.58 11.50 0.82
CA ARG A 73 -8.24 10.27 0.36
C ARG A 73 -7.57 9.76 -0.91
N PHE A 74 -7.46 8.45 -1.04
CA PHE A 74 -7.00 7.84 -2.28
C PHE A 74 -8.08 7.91 -3.34
N VAL A 75 -7.72 8.49 -4.48
CA VAL A 75 -8.52 8.50 -5.71
C VAL A 75 -7.86 7.55 -6.67
N VAL A 76 -8.62 6.56 -7.14
CA VAL A 76 -8.17 5.54 -8.10
C VAL A 76 -9.15 5.52 -9.26
N LYS A 77 -8.65 5.58 -10.49
CA LYS A 77 -9.49 5.37 -11.68
C LYS A 77 -9.57 3.89 -12.00
N LEU A 78 -10.78 3.36 -12.11
CA LEU A 78 -10.98 2.00 -12.59
C LEU A 78 -10.94 1.99 -14.13
N PRO A 79 -10.13 1.12 -14.76
CA PRO A 79 -10.11 1.00 -16.21
C PRO A 79 -11.44 0.43 -16.71
N LEU A 80 -11.98 1.02 -17.77
CA LEU A 80 -13.12 0.47 -18.50
C LEU A 80 -12.59 -0.39 -19.65
N ARG A 81 -13.27 -1.51 -19.94
CA ARG A 81 -12.96 -2.31 -21.12
C ARG A 81 -13.28 -1.49 -22.38
N GLU A 82 -12.41 -1.58 -23.38
CA GLU A 82 -12.55 -0.83 -24.65
C GLU A 82 -13.94 -0.99 -25.29
N ASN A 83 -14.53 -2.19 -25.24
CA ASN A 83 -15.87 -2.49 -25.76
C ASN A 83 -16.99 -2.29 -24.71
N HIS A 84 -17.11 -1.09 -24.18
CA HIS A 84 -18.17 -0.74 -23.22
C HIS A 84 -19.54 -0.43 -23.88
N ASN A 85 -19.61 -0.42 -25.22
CA ASN A 85 -20.85 -0.18 -25.95
C ASN A 85 -21.91 -1.28 -25.73
N ASN A 86 -21.53 -2.45 -25.21
CA ASN A 86 -22.42 -3.59 -24.97
C ASN A 86 -22.86 -3.70 -23.50
N LEU A 87 -23.04 -2.59 -22.78
CA LEU A 87 -23.58 -2.57 -21.42
C LEU A 87 -25.09 -2.89 -21.34
N GLY A 88 -25.72 -3.15 -22.50
CA GLY A 88 -27.14 -3.50 -22.62
C GLY A 88 -28.05 -2.41 -22.07
N GLU A 89 -29.20 -2.80 -21.52
CA GLU A 89 -30.21 -1.89 -20.98
C GLU A 89 -29.98 -1.52 -19.51
N SER A 90 -28.75 -1.69 -18.98
CA SER A 90 -28.43 -1.44 -17.57
C SER A 90 -28.86 -0.04 -17.11
N LEU A 91 -28.57 0.98 -17.93
CA LEU A 91 -28.95 2.37 -17.66
C LEU A 91 -30.48 2.56 -17.64
N GLU A 92 -31.18 1.99 -18.62
CA GLU A 92 -32.64 2.10 -18.73
C GLU A 92 -33.33 1.41 -17.55
N ASN A 93 -32.81 0.25 -17.13
CA ASN A 93 -33.30 -0.49 -15.97
C ASN A 93 -33.06 0.26 -14.66
N ALA A 94 -31.87 0.85 -14.48
CA ALA A 94 -31.57 1.69 -13.33
C ALA A 94 -32.49 2.91 -13.27
N ARG A 95 -32.74 3.56 -14.41
CA ARG A 95 -33.64 4.70 -14.54
C ARG A 95 -35.07 4.35 -14.16
N LYS A 96 -35.61 3.26 -14.68
CA LYS A 96 -36.97 2.78 -14.34
C LYS A 96 -37.12 2.53 -12.84
N ARG A 97 -36.13 1.87 -12.23
CA ARG A 97 -36.11 1.61 -10.77
C ARG A 97 -36.04 2.91 -9.96
N PHE A 98 -35.19 3.84 -10.35
CA PHE A 98 -35.07 5.13 -9.68
C PHE A 98 -36.41 5.89 -9.69
N LEU A 99 -37.05 6.03 -10.85
CA LEU A 99 -38.34 6.71 -11.00
C LEU A 99 -39.47 6.01 -10.23
N SER A 100 -39.41 4.68 -10.07
CA SER A 100 -40.40 3.94 -9.28
C SER A 100 -40.27 4.16 -7.78
N ILE A 101 -39.13 4.65 -7.29
CA ILE A 101 -38.87 4.90 -5.86
C ILE A 101 -39.20 6.36 -5.48
N GLU A 102 -39.18 7.29 -6.44
CA GLU A 102 -39.59 8.69 -6.20
C GLU A 102 -41.12 8.90 -6.10
N GLN A 103 -41.93 7.87 -6.42
CA GLN A 103 -43.40 7.93 -6.37
C GLN A 103 -43.99 7.61 -5.00
#